data_AF-A0A7W0JYZ2-F1
#
_entry.id   AF-A0A7W0JYZ2-F1
#
_cell.length_a   1.000
_cell.length_b   1.000
_cell.length_c   1.000
_cell.angle_alpha   90.00
_cell.angle_beta   90.00
_cell.angle_gamma   90.00
#
_symmetry.space_group_name_H-M   'P 1'
#
loop_
_entity.id
_entity.type
_entity.pdbx_description
1 polymer ?
#
loop_
_entity_poly.entity_id
_entity_poly.type
_entity_poly.pdbx_seq_one_letter_code
_entity_poly.pdbx_strand_id
1 'polypeptide(L)'
;MPPATRATSTTRPKSKRRASKSAEDGYCPHCHLLVERRVEEDWPKAPLRCPHCRLLVGAGRGRPTPSAEPGARGSAAGVFAHEAKRAGGDGESTKEEVRRGICQVAQAAGERPERLLMVDYQQRAADDDGLPALSDVFAAYGSWKRARRAAAESA
;
A
#
# COMPACT_ATOMS: atom_id res chain seq x y z
N MET A 1 12.96 46.25 -62.63
CA MET A 1 11.91 45.49 -61.92
C MET A 1 12.54 44.75 -60.76
N PRO A 2 12.25 45.09 -59.49
CA PRO A 2 12.61 44.24 -58.35
C PRO A 2 11.39 43.47 -57.81
N PRO A 3 11.52 42.20 -57.39
CA PRO A 3 10.66 41.59 -56.37
C PRO A 3 11.44 41.47 -55.04
N ALA A 4 10.97 42.10 -53.96
CA ALA A 4 9.98 41.59 -52.98
C ALA A 4 10.58 40.69 -51.88
N THR A 5 10.73 41.29 -50.70
CA THR A 5 10.39 40.79 -49.34
C THR A 5 10.72 39.35 -48.90
N ARG A 6 11.35 39.19 -47.73
CA ARG A 6 10.67 38.79 -46.47
C ARG A 6 11.64 38.61 -45.30
N ALA A 7 11.36 39.31 -44.21
CA ALA A 7 11.87 39.02 -42.88
C ALA A 7 11.20 37.75 -42.33
N THR A 8 11.99 36.80 -41.84
CA THR A 8 11.50 35.64 -41.09
C THR A 8 11.75 35.86 -39.60
N SER A 9 10.68 36.26 -38.91
CA SER A 9 10.59 36.27 -37.46
C SER A 9 10.45 34.83 -36.97
N THR A 10 11.52 34.25 -36.42
CA THR A 10 11.47 32.94 -35.76
C THR A 10 10.86 33.10 -34.37
N THR A 11 9.55 32.84 -34.27
CA THR A 11 8.83 32.72 -33.00
C THR A 11 9.35 31.54 -32.18
N ARG A 12 9.88 31.84 -30.98
CA ARG A 12 10.16 30.88 -29.90
C ARG A 12 8.94 30.00 -29.61
N PRO A 13 9.06 28.66 -29.54
CA PRO A 13 7.97 27.83 -29.06
C PRO A 13 7.75 28.11 -27.56
N LYS A 14 6.53 28.55 -27.23
CA LYS A 14 6.03 28.70 -25.86
C LYS A 14 6.11 27.35 -25.15
N SER A 15 6.92 27.30 -24.10
CA SER A 15 6.97 26.20 -23.14
C SER A 15 5.55 25.93 -22.63
N LYS A 16 4.98 24.79 -23.02
CA LYS A 16 3.76 24.27 -22.42
C LYS A 16 4.12 23.93 -20.98
N ARG A 17 3.74 24.80 -20.05
CA ARG A 17 3.59 24.45 -18.64
C ARG A 17 2.70 23.21 -18.59
N ARG A 18 3.30 22.03 -18.40
CA ARG A 18 2.59 20.80 -18.06
C ARG A 18 1.80 21.14 -16.79
N ALA A 19 0.48 21.19 -16.92
CA ALA A 19 -0.39 21.20 -15.76
C ALA A 19 0.00 19.99 -14.91
N SER A 20 0.42 20.25 -13.66
CA SER A 20 0.73 19.22 -12.69
C SER A 20 -0.56 18.44 -12.43
N LYS A 21 -0.72 17.31 -13.13
CA LYS A 21 -1.64 16.25 -12.69
C LYS A 21 -1.28 15.93 -11.25
N SER A 22 -2.27 15.96 -10.39
CA SER A 22 -2.17 15.63 -8.98
C SER A 22 -1.34 14.36 -8.80
N ALA A 23 -0.33 14.42 -7.94
CA ALA A 23 0.55 13.29 -7.67
C ALA A 23 -0.29 12.11 -7.14
N GLU A 24 -0.43 11.06 -7.95
CA GLU A 24 -1.18 9.85 -7.60
C GLU A 24 -0.35 8.99 -6.64
N ASP A 25 -0.98 8.01 -5.99
CA ASP A 25 -0.26 7.06 -5.15
C ASP A 25 0.27 5.89 -6.00
N GLY A 26 1.47 5.41 -5.68
CA GLY A 26 2.15 4.33 -6.38
C GLY A 26 1.92 2.98 -5.73
N TYR A 27 1.19 2.09 -6.41
CA TYR A 27 0.88 0.74 -5.93
C TYR A 27 1.69 -0.32 -6.67
N CYS A 28 2.07 -1.37 -5.95
CA CYS A 28 2.77 -2.51 -6.53
C CYS A 28 1.84 -3.32 -7.44
N PRO A 29 2.21 -3.68 -8.68
CA PRO A 29 1.36 -4.49 -9.56
C PRO A 29 1.22 -5.95 -9.14
N HIS A 30 1.97 -6.41 -8.14
CA HIS A 30 1.95 -7.82 -7.69
C HIS A 30 1.10 -8.02 -6.44
N CYS A 31 1.26 -7.15 -5.43
CA CYS A 31 0.50 -7.24 -4.19
C CYS A 31 -0.55 -6.15 -4.05
N HIS A 32 -0.55 -5.16 -4.95
CA HIS A 32 -1.55 -4.08 -5.03
C HIS A 32 -1.55 -3.17 -3.79
N LEU A 33 -0.47 -3.23 -3.02
CA LEU A 33 -0.27 -2.41 -1.84
C LEU A 33 0.47 -1.14 -2.20
N LEU A 34 0.14 -0.07 -1.48
CA LEU A 34 0.73 1.24 -1.57
C LEU A 34 2.22 1.17 -1.27
N VAL A 35 3.08 1.44 -2.25
CA VAL A 35 4.53 1.45 -2.05
C VAL A 35 5.01 2.86 -1.72
N GLU A 36 4.47 3.87 -2.41
CA GLU A 36 4.91 5.26 -2.26
C GLU A 36 3.73 6.20 -2.51
N ARG A 37 3.61 7.26 -1.71
CA ARG A 37 2.55 8.26 -1.85
C ARG A 37 2.99 9.39 -2.78
N ARG A 38 2.05 10.00 -3.51
CA ARG A 38 2.29 11.20 -4.33
C ARG A 38 3.47 11.02 -5.31
N VAL A 39 3.42 9.96 -6.09
CA VAL A 39 4.41 9.65 -7.12
C VAL A 39 4.16 10.44 -8.40
N GLU A 40 5.21 10.54 -9.21
CA GLU A 40 5.13 11.12 -10.55
C GLU A 40 4.42 10.18 -11.54
N GLU A 41 4.00 10.73 -12.69
CA GLU A 41 3.52 9.96 -13.84
C GLU A 41 4.60 8.93 -14.26
N ASP A 42 4.19 7.73 -14.64
CA ASP A 42 5.08 6.59 -14.99
C ASP A 42 5.97 6.04 -13.85
N TRP A 43 5.51 6.13 -12.59
CA TRP A 43 6.21 5.52 -11.46
C TRP A 43 6.28 3.97 -11.55
N PRO A 44 7.38 3.34 -11.10
CA PRO A 44 8.62 3.97 -10.64
C PRO A 44 9.54 4.38 -11.81
N LYS A 45 10.37 5.42 -11.62
CA LYS A 45 11.32 5.89 -12.65
C LYS A 45 12.43 4.87 -12.97
N ALA A 46 12.80 4.08 -11.98
CA ALA A 46 13.76 2.98 -12.10
C ALA A 46 13.19 1.72 -11.44
N PRO A 47 13.61 0.51 -11.83
CA PRO A 47 13.13 -0.71 -11.19
C PRO A 47 13.43 -0.71 -9.69
N LEU A 48 12.45 -1.08 -8.87
CA LEU A 48 12.58 -1.20 -7.42
C LEU A 48 12.00 -2.51 -6.90
N ARG A 49 12.49 -3.00 -5.76
CA ARG A 49 11.86 -4.14 -5.07
C ARG A 49 10.75 -3.63 -4.18
N CYS A 50 9.56 -4.20 -4.33
CA CYS A 50 8.44 -3.85 -3.46
C CYS A 50 8.77 -4.19 -1.99
N PRO A 51 8.55 -3.28 -1.02
CA PRO A 51 8.80 -3.57 0.39
C PRO A 51 7.93 -4.70 0.93
N HIS A 52 6.75 -4.92 0.35
CA HIS A 52 5.77 -5.88 0.84
C HIS A 52 5.90 -7.28 0.27
N CYS A 53 6.07 -7.43 -1.05
CA CYS A 53 6.15 -8.74 -1.70
C CYS A 53 7.55 -9.10 -2.19
N ARG A 54 8.53 -8.19 -2.04
CA ARG A 54 9.95 -8.33 -2.45
C ARG A 54 10.22 -8.60 -3.93
N LEU A 55 9.17 -8.70 -4.74
CA LEU A 55 9.23 -8.79 -6.20
C LEU A 55 9.68 -7.45 -6.83
N LEU A 56 10.36 -7.55 -7.96
CA LEU A 56 10.85 -6.39 -8.72
C LEU A 56 9.70 -5.74 -9.49
N VAL A 57 9.42 -4.47 -9.21
CA VAL A 57 8.53 -3.60 -9.98
C VAL A 57 9.37 -2.88 -11.03
N GLY A 58 9.13 -3.17 -12.31
CA GLY A 58 9.80 -2.50 -13.42
C GLY A 58 9.41 -1.03 -13.55
N ALA A 59 10.22 -0.26 -14.29
CA ALA A 59 9.92 1.16 -14.50
C ALA A 59 8.56 1.36 -15.20
N GLY A 60 7.76 2.32 -14.74
CA GLY A 60 6.40 2.58 -15.25
C GLY A 60 5.41 1.42 -15.09
N ARG A 61 5.72 0.42 -14.25
CA ARG A 61 4.81 -0.72 -13.97
C ARG A 61 4.00 -0.54 -12.70
N GLY A 62 4.16 0.57 -11.99
CA GLY A 62 3.32 0.92 -10.86
C GLY A 62 1.87 1.13 -11.28
N ARG A 63 0.94 0.87 -10.35
CA ARG A 63 -0.48 1.15 -10.53
C ARG A 63 -0.83 2.46 -9.82
N PRO A 64 -1.73 3.30 -10.36
CA PRO A 64 -2.20 4.51 -9.69
C PRO A 64 -3.33 4.23 -8.68
N THR A 65 -3.90 3.03 -8.70
CA THR A 65 -5.00 2.61 -7.81
C THR A 65 -4.70 1.27 -7.15
N PRO A 66 -5.28 0.99 -5.97
CA PRO A 66 -5.11 -0.28 -5.25
C PRO A 66 -5.84 -1.48 -5.89
N SER A 67 -6.24 -1.40 -7.17
CA SER A 67 -7.17 -2.32 -7.83
C SER A 67 -6.64 -3.75 -7.89
N ALA A 68 -7.03 -4.56 -6.90
CA ALA A 68 -7.00 -6.02 -6.92
C ALA A 68 -8.27 -6.53 -6.25
N GLU A 69 -8.85 -7.56 -6.86
CA GLU A 69 -9.74 -8.49 -6.15
C GLU A 69 -9.03 -9.00 -4.89
N PRO A 70 -9.73 -9.17 -3.74
CA PRO A 70 -9.12 -9.51 -2.45
C PRO A 70 -8.14 -10.71 -2.47
N GLY A 71 -8.32 -11.65 -3.41
CA GLY A 71 -7.44 -12.82 -3.57
C GLY A 71 -6.03 -12.54 -4.12
N ALA A 72 -5.81 -11.44 -4.86
CA ALA A 72 -4.51 -11.14 -5.47
C ALA A 72 -3.45 -10.63 -4.46
N ARG A 73 -3.86 -10.30 -3.23
CA ARG A 73 -2.99 -9.77 -2.18
C ARG A 73 -2.21 -10.86 -1.43
N GLY A 74 -2.46 -12.14 -1.74
CA GLY A 74 -1.91 -13.30 -1.03
C GLY A 74 -0.37 -13.35 -0.94
N SER A 75 0.34 -12.86 -1.96
CA SER A 75 1.81 -12.88 -1.97
C SER A 75 2.45 -12.00 -0.89
N ALA A 76 1.80 -10.91 -0.48
CA ALA A 76 2.30 -10.07 0.61
C ALA A 76 2.05 -10.68 1.98
N ALA A 77 0.97 -11.46 2.14
CA ALA A 77 0.62 -12.08 3.42
C ALA A 77 1.73 -12.99 3.96
N GLY A 78 2.35 -13.81 3.10
CA GLY A 78 3.46 -14.67 3.52
C GLY A 78 4.67 -13.89 4.04
N VAL A 79 5.02 -12.80 3.36
CA VAL A 79 6.15 -11.93 3.75
C VAL A 79 5.85 -11.23 5.07
N PHE A 80 4.66 -10.63 5.22
CA PHE A 80 4.25 -9.97 6.45
C PHE A 80 4.25 -10.90 7.66
N ALA A 81 3.72 -12.12 7.51
CA ALA A 81 3.74 -13.09 8.59
C ALA A 81 5.17 -13.50 8.97
N HIS A 82 6.08 -13.61 8.01
CA HIS A 82 7.48 -13.93 8.28
C HIS A 82 8.22 -12.76 8.96
N GLU A 83 8.00 -11.53 8.48
CA GLU A 83 8.58 -10.31 9.07
C GLU A 83 8.09 -10.07 10.49
N ALA A 84 6.78 -10.17 10.73
CA ALA A 84 6.19 -10.03 12.06
C ALA A 84 6.79 -11.03 13.07
N LYS A 85 7.00 -12.28 12.66
CA LYS A 85 7.64 -13.31 13.50
C LYS A 85 9.12 -13.03 13.75
N ARG A 86 9.83 -12.44 12.77
CA ARG A 86 11.25 -12.08 12.91
C ARG A 86 11.47 -10.84 13.76
N ALA A 87 10.55 -9.88 13.71
CA ALA A 87 10.62 -8.66 14.51
C ALA A 87 10.66 -8.96 16.01
N GLY A 88 10.14 -10.13 16.44
CA GLY A 88 10.36 -10.64 17.80
C GLY A 88 9.86 -9.70 18.88
N GLY A 89 8.72 -9.04 18.66
CA GLY A 89 8.14 -8.13 19.64
C GLY A 89 7.78 -8.88 20.92
N ASP A 90 8.15 -8.32 22.07
CA ASP A 90 7.74 -8.81 23.39
C ASP A 90 6.23 -8.63 23.66
N GLY A 91 5.48 -8.14 22.67
CA GLY A 91 4.03 -7.94 22.73
C GLY A 91 3.70 -6.72 23.56
N GLU A 92 4.00 -5.52 23.05
CA GLU A 92 3.64 -4.27 23.73
C GLU A 92 2.11 -4.12 23.83
N SER A 93 1.40 -4.68 22.84
CA SER A 93 -0.07 -4.75 22.88
C SER A 93 -0.57 -5.98 23.61
N THR A 94 -1.55 -5.77 24.50
CA THR A 94 -2.29 -6.85 25.15
C THR A 94 -3.21 -7.59 24.16
N LYS A 95 -3.62 -8.80 24.54
CA LYS A 95 -4.64 -9.57 23.78
C LYS A 95 -5.95 -8.81 23.60
N GLU A 96 -6.33 -7.96 24.56
CA GLU A 96 -7.54 -7.14 24.46
C GLU A 96 -7.39 -6.06 23.39
N GLU A 97 -6.26 -5.36 23.38
CA GLU A 97 -5.95 -4.34 22.39
C GLU A 97 -5.90 -4.90 20.97
N VAL A 98 -5.27 -6.08 20.81
CA VAL A 98 -5.25 -6.79 19.53
C VAL A 98 -6.66 -7.13 19.05
N ARG A 99 -7.53 -7.66 19.92
CA ARG A 99 -8.92 -7.97 19.56
C ARG A 99 -9.69 -6.72 19.16
N ARG A 100 -9.61 -5.67 19.97
CA ARG A 100 -10.27 -4.39 19.70
C ARG A 100 -9.81 -3.79 18.37
N GLY A 101 -8.50 -3.79 18.11
CA GLY A 101 -7.93 -3.32 16.85
C GLY A 101 -8.47 -4.12 15.65
N ILE A 102 -8.49 -5.45 15.73
CA ILE A 102 -9.05 -6.30 14.67
C ILE A 102 -10.54 -5.98 14.43
N CYS A 103 -11.34 -5.84 15.48
CA CYS A 103 -12.76 -5.50 15.36
C CYS A 103 -12.97 -4.11 14.74
N GLN A 104 -12.18 -3.12 15.16
CA GLN A 104 -12.24 -1.76 14.63
C GLN A 104 -11.94 -1.73 13.12
N VAL A 105 -10.90 -2.44 12.68
CA VAL A 105 -10.56 -2.50 11.25
C VAL A 105 -11.63 -3.26 10.47
N ALA A 106 -12.12 -4.39 10.99
CA ALA A 106 -13.19 -5.15 10.35
C ALA A 106 -14.46 -4.30 10.18
N GLN A 107 -14.87 -3.58 11.22
CA GLN A 107 -16.01 -2.67 11.17
C GLN A 107 -15.81 -1.55 10.14
N ALA A 108 -14.63 -0.93 10.11
CA ALA A 108 -14.30 0.11 9.14
C ALA A 108 -14.30 -0.42 7.69
N ALA A 109 -13.94 -1.69 7.49
CA ALA A 109 -14.00 -2.37 6.21
C ALA A 109 -15.40 -2.90 5.83
N GLY A 110 -16.38 -2.83 6.74
CA GLY A 110 -17.71 -3.43 6.55
C GLY A 110 -17.69 -4.96 6.55
N GLU A 111 -16.68 -5.57 7.18
CA GLU A 111 -16.49 -7.01 7.26
C GLU A 111 -16.64 -7.55 8.69
N ARG A 112 -16.80 -8.87 8.81
CA ARG A 112 -16.71 -9.55 10.11
C ARG A 112 -15.25 -9.83 10.48
N PRO A 113 -14.85 -9.81 11.77
CA PRO A 113 -13.46 -10.04 12.18
C PRO A 113 -12.83 -11.31 11.60
N GLU A 114 -13.59 -12.39 11.48
CA GLU A 114 -13.13 -13.67 10.91
C GLU A 114 -12.88 -13.64 9.39
N ARG A 115 -13.47 -12.66 8.68
CA ARG A 115 -13.30 -12.46 7.24
C ARG A 115 -12.17 -11.49 6.90
N LEU A 116 -11.84 -10.58 7.81
CA LEU A 116 -10.81 -9.56 7.61
C LEU A 116 -9.48 -10.16 7.14
N LEU A 117 -8.92 -9.69 6.02
CA LEU A 117 -7.63 -10.17 5.56
C LEU A 117 -6.48 -9.53 6.36
N MET A 118 -5.40 -10.29 6.57
CA MET A 118 -4.21 -9.80 7.28
C MET A 118 -3.58 -8.59 6.62
N VAL A 119 -3.64 -8.56 5.28
CA VAL A 119 -3.08 -7.50 4.48
C VAL A 119 -3.87 -6.20 4.66
N ASP A 120 -5.21 -6.28 4.73
CA ASP A 120 -6.06 -5.11 4.94
C ASP A 120 -5.84 -4.53 6.34
N TYR A 121 -5.67 -5.39 7.35
CA TYR A 121 -5.26 -4.96 8.68
C TYR A 121 -3.90 -4.25 8.67
N GLN A 122 -2.88 -4.83 8.04
CA GLN A 122 -1.55 -4.24 7.98
C GLN A 122 -1.54 -2.88 7.26
N GLN A 123 -2.33 -2.73 6.19
CA GLN A 123 -2.44 -1.44 5.51
C GLN A 123 -3.05 -0.38 6.42
N ARG A 124 -4.08 -0.75 7.18
CA ARG A 124 -4.70 0.16 8.13
C ARG A 124 -3.78 0.51 9.29
N ALA A 125 -3.09 -0.47 9.87
CA ALA A 125 -2.11 -0.27 10.94
C ALA A 125 -0.88 0.55 10.50
N ALA A 126 -0.49 0.48 9.23
CA ALA A 126 0.58 1.32 8.69
C ALA A 126 0.20 2.81 8.59
N ASP A 127 -1.10 3.13 8.59
CA ASP A 127 -1.65 4.48 8.50
C ASP A 127 -2.25 4.98 9.84
N ASP A 128 -2.24 4.15 10.89
CA ASP A 128 -2.88 4.41 12.18
C ASP A 128 -2.03 3.85 13.33
N ASP A 129 -1.21 4.71 13.94
CA ASP A 129 -0.32 4.37 15.07
C ASP A 129 -1.08 3.89 16.33
N GLY A 130 -2.41 4.05 16.37
CA GLY A 130 -3.25 3.54 17.45
C GLY A 130 -3.58 2.05 17.33
N LEU A 131 -3.24 1.41 16.20
CA LEU A 131 -3.47 -0.01 15.98
C LEU A 131 -2.25 -0.86 16.33
N PRO A 132 -2.44 -2.03 16.97
CA PRO A 132 -1.36 -2.97 17.20
C PRO A 132 -0.62 -3.35 15.93
N ALA A 133 0.71 -3.40 15.99
CA ALA A 133 1.50 -3.86 14.86
C ALA A 133 1.28 -5.36 14.63
N LEU A 134 1.50 -5.84 13.40
CA LEU A 134 1.40 -7.28 13.12
C LEU A 134 2.34 -8.11 14.00
N SER A 135 3.51 -7.60 14.38
CA SER A 135 4.40 -8.25 15.34
C SER A 135 3.70 -8.54 16.66
N ASP A 136 2.94 -7.59 17.20
CA ASP A 136 2.19 -7.77 18.45
C ASP A 136 1.04 -8.76 18.30
N VAL A 137 0.35 -8.74 17.16
CA VAL A 137 -0.70 -9.73 16.86
C VAL A 137 -0.13 -11.15 16.88
N PHE A 138 1.05 -11.34 16.27
CA PHE A 138 1.74 -12.62 16.26
C PHE A 138 2.34 -12.99 17.62
N ALA A 139 2.87 -12.04 18.39
CA ALA A 139 3.33 -12.25 19.75
C ALA A 139 2.18 -12.73 20.66
N ALA A 140 1.01 -12.08 20.56
CA ALA A 140 -0.14 -12.36 21.41
C ALA A 140 -0.85 -13.69 21.07
N TYR A 141 -0.96 -14.06 19.79
CA TYR A 141 -1.80 -15.19 19.34
C TYR A 141 -1.05 -16.28 18.54
N GLY A 142 0.19 -16.04 18.14
CA GLY A 142 1.02 -16.93 17.31
C GLY A 142 0.59 -17.04 15.84
N SER A 143 -0.63 -16.63 15.49
CA SER A 143 -1.12 -16.63 14.11
C SER A 143 -2.31 -15.68 13.91
N TRP A 144 -2.39 -15.12 12.71
CA TRP A 144 -3.52 -14.30 12.26
C TRP A 144 -4.88 -15.01 12.35
N LYS A 145 -4.93 -16.31 12.03
CA LYS A 145 -6.17 -17.11 12.12
C LYS A 145 -6.69 -17.19 13.56
N ARG A 146 -5.80 -17.39 14.54
CA ARG A 146 -6.18 -17.43 15.96
C ARG A 146 -6.63 -16.06 16.46
N ALA A 147 -5.92 -14.99 16.09
CA ALA A 147 -6.26 -13.63 16.50
C ALA A 147 -7.66 -13.22 16.02
N ARG A 148 -7.98 -13.42 14.72
CA ARG A 148 -9.31 -13.10 14.17
C ARG A 148 -10.44 -13.89 14.81
N ARG A 149 -10.21 -15.17 15.09
CA ARG A 149 -11.21 -16.01 15.78
C ARG A 149 -11.49 -15.47 17.18
N ALA A 150 -10.45 -15.14 17.94
CA ALA A 150 -10.61 -14.57 19.28
C ALA A 150 -11.32 -13.20 19.25
N ALA A 151 -11.06 -12.38 18.23
CA ALA A 151 -11.75 -11.11 18.02
C ALA A 151 -13.25 -11.33 17.73
N ALA A 152 -13.58 -12.30 16.87
CA ALA A 152 -14.97 -12.65 16.56
C ALA A 152 -15.73 -13.24 17.76
N GLU A 153 -15.05 -13.93 18.67
CA GLU A 153 -15.64 -14.44 19.92
C GLU A 153 -15.91 -13.33 20.96
N SER A 154 -15.35 -12.13 20.75
CA SER A 154 -15.48 -10.97 21.65
C SER A 154 -16.32 -9.83 21.07
N ALA A 155 -16.85 -10.00 19.86
CA ALA A 155 -17.67 -9.03 19.12
C ALA A 155 -19.14 -9.43 19.15
#